data_AF-A0A8T6WRU2-F1
#
_entry.id   AF-A0A8T6WRU2-F1
#
_cell.length_a   1.000
_cell.length_b   1.000
_cell.length_c   1.000
_cell.angle_alpha   90.00
_cell.angle_beta   90.00
_cell.angle_gamma   90.00
#
_symmetry.space_group_name_H-M   'P 1'
#
loop_
_entity.id
_entity.type
_entity.pdbx_description
1 polymer ?
#
loop_
_entity_poly.entity_id
_entity_poly.type
_entity_poly.pdbx_seq_one_letter_code
_entity_poly.pdbx_strand_id
1 'polypeptide(L)'
;MNGEKGVVELLRKAGYPEKAIDYYVRKLNVGIIEGAEAESSFTGLCGDSMRVYLKVEEGVIRDAKFQAIGCAGAFASGSALTEMVKGKTLKEAKKITEHDVIKDLEGLP
;
A
#
# COMPACT_ATOMS: atom_id res chain seq x y z
N MET A 1 25.70 5.85 -2.90
CA MET A 1 24.49 5.65 -2.07
C MET A 1 23.99 6.97 -1.47
N ASN A 2 23.72 7.99 -2.30
CA ASN A 2 23.23 9.31 -1.85
C ASN A 2 21.76 9.57 -2.21
N GLY A 3 21.11 8.67 -2.96
CA GLY A 3 19.74 8.88 -3.47
C GLY A 3 18.64 8.69 -2.42
N GLU A 4 18.68 7.60 -1.64
CA GLU A 4 17.65 7.32 -0.62
C GLU A 4 17.58 8.39 0.47
N LYS A 5 18.74 8.87 0.95
CA LYS A 5 18.78 9.96 1.94
C LYS A 5 18.13 11.24 1.40
N GLY A 6 18.36 11.57 0.12
CA GLY A 6 17.73 12.73 -0.52
C GLY A 6 16.22 12.58 -0.68
N VAL A 7 15.75 11.39 -1.04
CA VAL A 7 14.30 11.10 -1.18
C VAL A 7 13.59 11.18 0.17
N VAL A 8 14.17 10.61 1.23
CA VAL A 8 13.61 10.71 2.60
C VAL A 8 13.49 12.16 3.04
N GLU A 9 14.52 12.98 2.84
CA GLU A 9 14.48 14.39 3.20
C GLU A 9 13.43 15.16 2.39
N LEU A 10 13.30 14.87 1.09
CA LEU A 10 12.28 15.48 0.23
C LEU A 10 10.87 15.16 0.72
N LEU A 11 10.59 13.90 1.04
CA LEU A 11 9.27 13.47 1.53
C LEU A 11 8.93 14.11 2.88
N ARG A 12 9.91 14.20 3.79
CA ARG A 12 9.75 14.89 5.07
C ARG A 12 9.41 16.36 4.87
N LYS A 13 10.10 17.05 3.96
CA LYS A 13 9.80 18.45 3.61
C LYS A 13 8.42 18.61 2.96
N ALA A 14 7.96 17.61 2.21
CA ALA A 14 6.63 17.57 1.61
C ALA A 14 5.51 17.23 2.61
N GLY A 15 5.81 17.00 3.89
CA GLY A 15 4.81 16.78 4.94
C GLY A 15 4.40 15.32 5.14
N TYR A 16 5.11 14.36 4.56
CA TYR A 16 4.84 12.94 4.82
C TYR A 16 5.25 12.56 6.26
N PRO A 17 4.40 11.82 7.01
CA PRO A 17 4.78 11.24 8.29
C PRO A 17 5.90 10.20 8.14
N GLU A 18 6.69 9.98 9.20
CA GLU A 18 7.82 9.04 9.17
C GLU A 18 7.38 7.62 8.78
N LYS A 19 6.19 7.18 9.22
CA LYS A 19 5.67 5.85 8.88
C LYS A 19 5.33 5.71 7.40
N ALA A 20 4.74 6.75 6.79
CA ALA A 20 4.49 6.77 5.35
C ALA A 20 5.80 6.75 4.54
N ILE A 21 6.82 7.47 5.00
CA ILE A 21 8.16 7.46 4.41
C ILE A 21 8.78 6.05 4.52
N ASP A 22 8.71 5.42 5.69
CA ASP A 22 9.23 4.06 5.91
C ASP A 22 8.60 3.05 4.94
N TYR A 23 7.27 3.06 4.82
CA TYR A 23 6.55 2.16 3.94
C TYR A 23 6.92 2.37 2.48
N TYR A 24 7.04 3.63 2.05
CA TYR A 24 7.48 3.98 0.70
C TYR A 24 8.90 3.48 0.41
N VAL A 25 9.86 3.75 1.30
CA VAL A 25 11.28 3.40 1.10
C VAL A 25 11.48 1.89 1.12
N ARG A 26 10.84 1.18 2.05
CA ARG A 26 10.95 -0.28 2.18
C ARG A 26 10.20 -1.04 1.08
N LYS A 27 9.31 -0.38 0.33
CA LYS A 27 8.52 -0.96 -0.75
C LYS A 27 7.78 -2.23 -0.30
N LEU A 28 7.16 -2.17 0.87
CA LEU A 28 6.48 -3.32 1.45
C LEU A 28 5.42 -3.83 0.48
N ASN A 29 5.49 -5.12 0.13
CA ASN A 29 4.52 -5.80 -0.73
C ASN A 29 4.37 -5.25 -2.15
N VAL A 30 5.31 -4.45 -2.63
CA VAL A 30 5.34 -4.03 -4.03
C VAL A 30 5.68 -5.24 -4.90
N GLY A 31 4.82 -5.57 -5.86
CA GLY A 31 5.01 -6.66 -6.80
C GLY A 31 3.70 -7.32 -7.22
N ILE A 32 3.83 -8.49 -7.84
CA ILE A 32 2.72 -9.31 -8.32
C ILE A 32 2.70 -10.64 -7.60
N ILE A 33 1.53 -11.28 -7.53
CA ILE A 33 1.39 -12.69 -7.16
C ILE A 33 0.96 -13.41 -8.44
N GLU A 34 1.83 -14.25 -9.00
CA GLU A 34 1.47 -15.09 -10.13
C GLU A 34 0.39 -16.08 -9.71
N GLY A 35 -0.69 -16.15 -10.49
CA GLY A 35 -1.83 -17.02 -10.18
C GLY A 35 -2.64 -16.60 -8.96
N ALA A 36 -2.64 -15.31 -8.59
CA ALA A 36 -3.51 -14.78 -7.54
C ALA A 36 -4.97 -15.22 -7.73
N GLU A 37 -5.63 -15.64 -6.66
CA GLU A 37 -7.06 -15.97 -6.70
C GLU A 37 -7.95 -14.73 -6.85
N ALA A 38 -7.46 -13.55 -6.47
CA ALA A 38 -8.16 -12.30 -6.69
C ALA A 38 -7.21 -11.17 -7.11
N GLU A 39 -7.65 -10.40 -8.10
CA GLU A 39 -6.99 -9.21 -8.61
C GLU A 39 -8.01 -8.09 -8.78
N SER A 40 -7.63 -6.86 -8.42
CA SER A 40 -8.45 -5.67 -8.67
C SER A 40 -7.57 -4.47 -9.00
N SER A 41 -8.08 -3.56 -9.84
CA SER A 41 -7.41 -2.32 -10.22
C SER A 41 -8.34 -1.14 -9.99
N PHE A 42 -7.79 -0.01 -9.53
CA PHE A 42 -8.52 1.24 -9.33
C PHE A 42 -7.65 2.43 -9.73
N THR A 43 -8.25 3.44 -10.34
CA THR A 43 -7.61 4.72 -10.64
C THR A 43 -8.34 5.81 -9.86
N GLY A 44 -7.60 6.52 -8.99
CA GLY A 44 -8.13 7.61 -8.20
C GLY A 44 -8.37 8.87 -9.04
N LEU A 45 -9.11 9.82 -8.46
CA LEU A 45 -9.40 11.11 -9.11
C LEU A 45 -8.13 11.96 -9.34
N CYS A 46 -7.07 11.71 -8.58
CA CYS A 46 -5.75 12.33 -8.78
C CYS A 46 -4.99 11.77 -10.00
N GLY A 47 -5.47 10.68 -10.62
CA GLY A 47 -4.83 10.00 -11.73
C GLY A 47 -3.89 8.85 -11.32
N ASP A 48 -3.61 8.69 -10.03
CA ASP A 48 -2.82 7.55 -9.53
C ASP A 48 -3.62 6.25 -9.67
N SER A 49 -2.96 5.19 -10.14
CA SER A 49 -3.55 3.87 -10.33
C SER A 49 -2.88 2.84 -9.43
N MET A 50 -3.67 1.95 -8.85
CA MET A 50 -3.20 0.83 -8.05
C MET A 50 -3.87 -0.46 -8.48
N ARG A 51 -3.09 -1.54 -8.51
CA ARG A 51 -3.55 -2.91 -8.69
C ARG A 51 -3.13 -3.74 -7.49
N VAL A 52 -4.07 -4.50 -6.93
CA VAL A 52 -3.85 -5.37 -5.76
C VAL A 52 -4.07 -6.82 -6.16
N TYR A 53 -3.20 -7.69 -5.64
CA TYR A 53 -3.20 -9.13 -5.83
C TYR A 53 -3.34 -9.79 -4.47
N LEU A 54 -4.28 -10.73 -4.33
CA LEU A 54 -4.49 -11.48 -3.10
C LEU A 54 -4.31 -12.96 -3.36
N LYS A 55 -3.53 -13.62 -2.50
CA LYS A 55 -3.51 -15.07 -2.37
C LYS A 55 -4.46 -15.50 -1.25
N VAL A 56 -5.46 -16.31 -1.55
CA VAL A 56 -6.50 -16.71 -0.59
C VAL A 56 -6.51 -18.22 -0.41
N GLU A 57 -6.26 -18.68 0.82
CA GLU A 57 -6.31 -20.09 1.17
C GLU A 57 -7.28 -20.27 2.33
N GLU A 58 -8.23 -21.20 2.19
CA GLU A 58 -9.24 -21.50 3.21
C GLU A 58 -10.04 -20.27 3.68
N GLY A 59 -10.27 -19.32 2.77
CA GLY A 59 -11.01 -18.08 3.06
C GLY A 59 -10.20 -17.00 3.78
N VAL A 60 -8.90 -17.19 4.00
CA VAL A 60 -7.98 -16.24 4.62
C VAL A 60 -6.97 -15.73 3.59
N ILE A 61 -6.70 -14.42 3.61
CA ILE A 61 -5.67 -13.79 2.77
C ILE A 61 -4.30 -14.18 3.32
N ARG A 62 -3.57 -15.05 2.61
CA ARG A 62 -2.23 -15.53 3.00
C ARG A 62 -1.13 -14.59 2.55
N ASP A 63 -1.29 -14.01 1.36
CA ASP A 63 -0.39 -12.98 0.85
C ASP A 63 -1.19 -11.89 0.12
N ALA A 64 -0.64 -10.69 0.13
CA ALA A 64 -1.19 -9.54 -0.55
C ALA A 64 -0.04 -8.71 -1.10
N LYS A 65 -0.09 -8.41 -2.40
CA LYS A 65 0.87 -7.54 -3.08
C LYS A 65 0.15 -6.50 -3.91
N PHE A 66 0.87 -5.46 -4.30
CA PHE A 66 0.32 -4.44 -5.17
C PHE A 66 1.36 -3.88 -6.14
N GLN A 67 0.87 -3.33 -7.24
CA GLN A 67 1.62 -2.42 -8.10
C GLN A 67 0.88 -1.10 -8.17
N ALA A 68 1.61 -0.01 -8.32
CA ALA A 68 1.03 1.31 -8.49
C ALA A 68 1.79 2.13 -9.53
N ILE A 69 1.07 3.02 -10.20
CA ILE A 69 1.60 4.16 -10.94
C ILE A 69 1.06 5.38 -10.20
N GLY A 70 1.92 6.13 -9.53
CA GLY A 70 1.47 7.26 -8.74
C GLY A 70 2.53 7.83 -7.82
N CYS A 71 2.08 8.72 -6.93
CA CYS A 71 2.93 9.41 -5.97
C CYS A 71 3.41 8.50 -4.83
N ALA A 72 4.29 9.03 -3.97
CA ALA A 72 4.75 8.32 -2.77
C ALA A 72 3.60 7.93 -1.84
N GLY A 73 2.55 8.75 -1.76
CA GLY A 73 1.32 8.44 -1.02
C GLY A 73 0.60 7.21 -1.56
N ALA A 74 0.52 7.03 -2.89
CA ALA A 74 -0.08 5.83 -3.47
C ALA A 74 0.69 4.56 -3.07
N PHE A 75 2.02 4.62 -3.10
CA PHE A 75 2.87 3.49 -2.68
C PHE A 75 2.83 3.22 -1.17
N ALA A 76 2.81 4.26 -0.33
CA ALA A 76 2.64 4.12 1.11
C ALA A 76 1.28 3.51 1.45
N SER A 77 0.20 3.99 0.81
CA SER A 77 -1.16 3.46 0.99
C SER A 77 -1.29 2.02 0.53
N GLY A 78 -0.69 1.64 -0.60
CA GLY A 78 -0.69 0.24 -1.06
C GLY A 78 0.04 -0.69 -0.10
N SER A 79 1.18 -0.21 0.43
CA SER A 79 1.95 -0.93 1.46
C SER A 79 1.14 -1.14 2.73
N ALA A 80 0.49 -0.09 3.22
CA ALA A 80 -0.37 -0.15 4.41
C ALA A 80 -1.56 -1.08 4.21
N LEU A 81 -2.32 -0.89 3.11
CA LEU A 81 -3.48 -1.72 2.81
C LEU A 81 -3.11 -3.20 2.74
N THR A 82 -2.03 -3.55 2.02
CA THR A 82 -1.60 -4.94 1.86
C THR A 82 -1.12 -5.57 3.17
N GLU A 83 -0.43 -4.82 4.04
CA GLU A 83 -0.10 -5.32 5.38
C GLU A 83 -1.35 -5.48 6.26
N MET A 84 -2.31 -4.56 6.18
CA MET A 84 -3.53 -4.62 6.98
C MET A 84 -4.45 -5.79 6.59
N VAL A 85 -4.51 -6.18 5.30
CA VAL A 85 -5.41 -7.26 4.84
C VAL A 85 -4.84 -8.66 5.05
N LYS A 86 -3.52 -8.83 5.15
CA LYS A 86 -2.90 -10.15 5.37
C LYS A 86 -3.38 -10.76 6.69
N GLY A 87 -3.65 -12.06 6.66
CA GLY A 87 -4.18 -12.82 7.79
C GLY A 87 -5.66 -12.58 8.09
N LYS A 88 -6.34 -11.68 7.35
CA LYS A 88 -7.79 -11.44 7.47
C LYS A 88 -8.57 -12.30 6.49
N THR A 89 -9.83 -12.55 6.81
CA THR A 89 -10.80 -13.06 5.83
C THR A 89 -11.21 -11.96 4.85
N LEU A 90 -11.75 -12.33 3.69
CA LEU A 90 -12.29 -11.35 2.72
C LEU A 90 -13.38 -10.45 3.33
N LYS A 91 -14.19 -10.98 4.26
CA LYS A 91 -15.24 -10.22 4.95
C LYS A 91 -14.68 -9.15 5.88
N GLU A 92 -13.58 -9.44 6.56
CA GLU A 92 -12.88 -8.48 7.42
C GLU A 92 -12.09 -7.46 6.60
N ALA A 93 -11.40 -7.91 5.55
CA ALA A 93 -10.69 -7.05 4.64
C ALA A 93 -11.62 -6.00 3.99
N LYS A 94 -12.84 -6.39 3.63
CA LYS A 94 -13.86 -5.49 3.08
C LYS A 94 -14.30 -4.36 4.03
N LYS A 95 -14.02 -4.49 5.34
CA LYS A 95 -14.33 -3.43 6.32
C LYS A 95 -13.22 -2.39 6.44
N ILE A 96 -12.04 -2.64 5.86
CA ILE A 96 -10.95 -1.67 5.87
C ILE A 96 -11.34 -0.51 4.95
N THR A 97 -11.26 0.69 5.49
CA THR A 97 -11.59 1.93 4.81
C THR A 97 -10.34 2.73 4.50
N GLU A 98 -10.48 3.73 3.62
CA GLU A 98 -9.43 4.73 3.38
C GLU A 98 -8.97 5.42 4.67
N HIS A 99 -9.90 5.72 5.58
CA HIS A 99 -9.58 6.32 6.87
C HIS A 99 -8.69 5.42 7.72
N ASP A 100 -8.89 4.09 7.70
CA ASP A 100 -8.04 3.17 8.44
C ASP A 100 -6.61 3.14 7.88
N VAL A 101 -6.47 3.24 6.55
CA VAL A 101 -5.16 3.34 5.87
C VAL A 101 -4.46 4.65 6.23
N ILE A 102 -5.15 5.79 6.12
CA ILE A 102 -4.58 7.11 6.49
C ILE A 102 -4.18 7.11 7.97
N LYS A 103 -5.00 6.52 8.83
CA LYS A 103 -4.70 6.39 10.26
C LYS A 103 -3.48 5.50 10.50
N ASP A 104 -3.34 4.38 9.80
CA ASP A 104 -2.15 3.52 9.91
C ASP A 104 -0.88 4.29 9.53
N LEU A 105 -0.95 5.12 8.48
CA LEU A 105 0.16 5.92 7.99
C LEU A 105 0.46 7.18 8.82
N GLU A 106 -0.35 7.46 9.85
CA GLU A 106 -0.30 8.68 10.66
C GLU A 106 -0.54 9.97 9.84
N GLY A 107 -1.25 9.84 8.71
CA GLY A 107 -1.57 10.92 7.80
C GLY A 107 -0.90 10.81 6.42
N LEU A 108 -1.39 11.65 5.49
CA LEU A 108 -0.78 11.92 4.19
C LEU A 108 -1.02 13.41 3.86
N PRO A 109 -0.08 14.09 3.19
CA PRO A 109 -0.24 15.48 2.76
C PRO A 109 -1.20 15.64 1.57
#